data_AF-A0A6A7C704-F1
#
_entry.id   AF-A0A6A7C704-F1
#
_cell.length_a   1.000
_cell.length_b   1.000
_cell.length_c   1.000
_cell.angle_alpha   90.00
_cell.angle_beta   90.00
_cell.angle_gamma   90.00
#
_symmetry.space_group_name_H-M   'P 1'
#
loop_
_entity.id
_entity.type
_entity.pdbx_description
1 polymer ?
#
loop_
_entity_poly.entity_id
_entity_poly.type
_entity_poly.pdbx_seq_one_letter_code
_entity_poly.pdbx_strand_id
1 'polypeptide(L)'
;MAPRSRSPNSTNIIRAYKSASQLYLTKRFGEALTTLTPIITPRKDAPAAVSFSARGTRTKVWVFYISLLHALVELGSEDGAAAVGAVKWQSLASHVRSGAVWNEVVESGYAGKEEAVDEDVVINLTTLLLAHMSNQRTNQRRLETWWVAQERPESIHSAARLKILELYALHVLPTNGEWSEAKAFIDHSDALDEEQREAFKLALEQVREEMLLTEQKERELVQRREREMEAELQKAAEMAKIQQPKQPAKRSPLQKKSPQHQPPPEKQKSRSVAPPSGLSTRLSVLLKEVLPASLSSTRLAVFVIALLCLLARRDLRFRLRAALEAAWLKVRRTAGMATKVTYI
;
A
#
# COMPACT_ATOMS: atom_id res chain seq x y z
N MET A 1 -48.64 -15.60 18.10
CA MET A 1 -47.62 -14.95 17.25
C MET A 1 -46.40 -15.87 17.21
N ALA A 2 -46.21 -16.65 16.13
CA ALA A 2 -45.15 -17.66 16.10
C ALA A 2 -43.76 -17.02 15.88
N PRO A 3 -42.69 -17.52 16.54
CA PRO A 3 -41.35 -17.02 16.30
C PRO A 3 -40.91 -17.36 14.87
N ARG A 4 -40.51 -16.35 14.09
CA ARG A 4 -39.92 -16.55 12.76
C ARG A 4 -38.65 -17.41 12.89
N SER A 5 -38.72 -18.65 12.45
CA SER A 5 -37.56 -19.55 12.40
C SER A 5 -36.49 -18.94 11.48
N ARG A 6 -35.28 -18.73 12.02
CA ARG A 6 -34.14 -18.32 11.19
C ARG A 6 -33.80 -19.44 10.23
N SER A 7 -33.67 -19.13 8.93
CA SER A 7 -33.26 -20.14 7.95
C SER A 7 -31.88 -20.69 8.31
N PRO A 8 -31.62 -22.01 8.13
CA PRO A 8 -30.32 -22.61 8.45
C PRO A 8 -29.16 -21.98 7.65
N ASN A 9 -29.44 -21.42 6.47
CA ASN A 9 -28.45 -20.68 5.69
C ASN A 9 -28.03 -19.38 6.40
N SER A 10 -28.97 -18.65 7.03
CA SER A 10 -28.66 -17.41 7.75
C SER A 10 -27.75 -17.64 8.97
N THR A 11 -27.93 -18.75 9.70
CA THR A 11 -27.10 -19.08 10.86
C THR A 11 -25.71 -19.55 10.42
N ASN A 12 -25.60 -20.26 9.30
CA ASN A 12 -24.32 -20.64 8.70
C ASN A 12 -23.50 -19.43 8.24
N ILE A 13 -24.13 -18.45 7.55
CA ILE A 13 -23.45 -17.20 7.12
C ILE A 13 -22.91 -16.43 8.33
N ILE A 14 -23.72 -16.26 9.38
CA ILE A 14 -23.30 -15.58 10.61
C ILE A 14 -22.15 -16.33 11.30
N ARG A 15 -22.15 -17.67 11.31
CA ARG A 15 -21.06 -18.48 11.88
C ARG A 15 -19.76 -18.32 11.09
N ALA A 16 -19.82 -18.42 9.75
CA ALA A 16 -18.67 -18.23 8.87
C ALA A 16 -18.07 -16.82 9.01
N TYR A 17 -18.90 -15.78 8.97
CA TYR A 17 -18.48 -14.39 9.21
C TYR A 17 -17.77 -14.22 10.56
N LYS A 18 -18.34 -14.74 11.66
CA LYS A 18 -17.73 -14.66 12.99
C LYS A 18 -16.39 -15.39 13.05
N SER A 19 -16.30 -16.58 12.48
CA SER A 19 -15.06 -17.38 12.44
C SER A 19 -13.96 -16.67 11.63
N ALA A 20 -14.28 -16.21 10.42
CA ALA A 20 -13.37 -15.44 9.57
C ALA A 20 -12.91 -14.14 10.26
N SER A 21 -13.81 -13.45 10.98
CA SER A 21 -13.45 -12.25 11.77
C SER A 21 -12.41 -12.54 12.86
N GLN A 22 -12.51 -13.67 13.56
CA GLN A 22 -11.52 -14.07 14.58
C GLN A 22 -10.16 -14.45 13.96
N LEU A 23 -10.19 -15.13 12.80
CA LEU A 23 -8.97 -15.42 12.02
C LEU A 23 -8.30 -14.12 11.53
N TYR A 24 -9.07 -13.12 11.10
CA TYR A 24 -8.55 -11.81 10.72
C TYR A 24 -7.87 -11.08 11.90
N LEU A 25 -8.51 -11.07 13.08
CA LEU A 25 -7.93 -10.45 14.29
C LEU A 25 -6.62 -11.10 14.74
N THR A 26 -6.43 -12.38 14.43
CA THR A 26 -5.18 -13.14 14.68
C THR A 26 -4.21 -13.11 13.49
N LYS A 27 -4.41 -12.22 12.51
CA LYS A 27 -3.63 -12.07 11.26
C LYS A 27 -3.58 -13.31 10.35
N ARG A 28 -4.46 -14.29 10.56
CA ARG A 28 -4.60 -15.51 9.75
C ARG A 28 -5.44 -15.25 8.50
N PHE A 29 -5.00 -14.28 7.69
CA PHE A 29 -5.79 -13.71 6.60
C PHE A 29 -6.18 -14.74 5.52
N GLY A 30 -5.30 -15.68 5.16
CA GLY A 30 -5.62 -16.70 4.16
C GLY A 30 -6.67 -17.71 4.62
N GLU A 31 -6.72 -18.02 5.91
CA GLU A 31 -7.76 -18.86 6.50
C GLU A 31 -9.07 -18.10 6.68
N ALA A 32 -9.00 -16.82 7.06
CA ALA A 32 -10.16 -15.93 7.09
C ALA A 32 -10.81 -15.84 5.70
N LEU A 33 -9.99 -15.68 4.65
CA LEU A 33 -10.45 -15.65 3.25
C LEU A 33 -11.11 -16.97 2.87
N THR A 34 -10.43 -18.09 3.10
CA THR A 34 -10.93 -19.43 2.77
C THR A 34 -12.24 -19.78 3.50
N THR A 35 -12.42 -19.28 4.72
CA THR A 35 -13.67 -19.39 5.49
C THR A 35 -14.80 -18.54 4.92
N LEU A 36 -14.48 -17.41 4.27
CA LEU A 36 -15.45 -16.46 3.73
C LEU A 36 -15.84 -16.76 2.27
N THR A 37 -14.90 -17.24 1.44
CA THR A 37 -15.11 -17.62 0.03
C THR A 37 -16.44 -18.37 -0.22
N PRO A 38 -16.79 -19.46 0.48
CA PRO A 38 -18.00 -20.23 0.15
C PRO A 38 -19.33 -19.51 0.43
N ILE A 39 -19.34 -18.37 1.14
CA ILE A 39 -20.57 -17.57 1.34
C ILE A 39 -20.69 -16.38 0.39
N ILE A 40 -19.57 -15.89 -0.18
CA ILE A 40 -19.53 -14.74 -1.11
C ILE A 40 -19.43 -15.16 -2.58
N THR A 41 -18.88 -16.32 -2.89
CA THR A 41 -18.73 -16.78 -4.27
C THR A 41 -20.04 -17.43 -4.76
N PRO A 42 -20.55 -17.09 -5.95
CA PRO A 42 -21.68 -17.79 -6.55
C PRO A 42 -21.31 -19.24 -6.90
N ARG A 43 -22.28 -20.15 -6.83
CA ARG A 43 -22.15 -21.51 -7.36
C ARG A 43 -22.60 -21.49 -8.82
N LYS A 44 -22.16 -22.46 -9.63
CA LYS A 44 -22.42 -22.49 -11.09
C LYS A 44 -23.89 -22.22 -11.47
N ASP A 45 -24.82 -22.73 -10.66
CA ASP A 45 -26.27 -22.66 -10.90
C ASP A 45 -27.04 -21.86 -9.82
N ALA A 46 -26.35 -21.12 -8.95
CA ALA A 46 -26.99 -20.37 -7.86
C ALA A 46 -26.18 -19.13 -7.42
N PRO A 47 -26.82 -17.97 -7.18
CA PRO A 47 -26.13 -16.78 -6.70
C PRO A 47 -25.56 -17.01 -5.28
N ALA A 48 -24.59 -16.19 -4.90
CA ALA A 48 -23.87 -16.36 -3.64
C ALA A 48 -24.81 -16.39 -2.43
N ALA A 49 -24.52 -17.22 -1.43
CA ALA A 49 -25.38 -17.41 -0.27
C ALA A 49 -25.66 -16.10 0.50
N VAL A 50 -24.71 -15.16 0.50
CA VAL A 50 -24.83 -13.84 1.11
C VAL A 50 -25.91 -12.95 0.45
N SER A 51 -26.22 -13.14 -0.83
CA SER A 51 -27.19 -12.31 -1.58
C SER A 51 -28.61 -12.40 -0.98
N PHE A 52 -29.00 -13.59 -0.52
CA PHE A 52 -30.28 -13.87 0.16
C PHE A 52 -30.30 -13.52 1.65
N SER A 53 -29.19 -13.04 2.22
CA SER A 53 -29.14 -12.68 3.64
C SER A 53 -29.77 -11.30 3.89
N ALA A 54 -30.26 -11.08 5.12
CA ALA A 54 -30.82 -9.78 5.49
C ALA A 54 -29.79 -8.65 5.31
N ARG A 55 -30.23 -7.47 4.85
CA ARG A 55 -29.41 -6.29 4.51
C ARG A 55 -28.19 -6.13 5.43
N GLY A 56 -28.39 -5.90 6.72
CA GLY A 56 -27.30 -5.68 7.69
C GLY A 56 -26.37 -6.88 7.96
N THR A 57 -26.68 -8.09 7.50
CA THR A 57 -25.73 -9.22 7.44
C THR A 57 -24.92 -9.16 6.15
N ARG A 58 -25.58 -8.96 5.01
CA ARG A 58 -24.93 -8.79 3.70
C ARG A 58 -23.89 -7.66 3.71
N THR A 59 -24.29 -6.47 4.16
CA THR A 59 -23.41 -5.30 4.29
C THR A 59 -22.16 -5.63 5.11
N LYS A 60 -22.30 -6.29 6.27
CA LYS A 60 -21.18 -6.66 7.15
C LYS A 60 -20.22 -7.67 6.52
N VAL A 61 -20.75 -8.67 5.81
CA VAL A 61 -19.93 -9.67 5.11
C VAL A 61 -19.11 -9.01 4.01
N TRP A 62 -19.71 -8.14 3.19
CA TRP A 62 -18.98 -7.46 2.11
C TRP A 62 -17.97 -6.42 2.64
N VAL A 63 -18.35 -5.58 3.60
CA VAL A 63 -17.40 -4.66 4.28
C VAL A 63 -16.20 -5.41 4.84
N PHE A 64 -16.42 -6.57 5.47
CA PHE A 64 -15.34 -7.41 6.00
C PHE A 64 -14.49 -8.05 4.89
N TYR A 65 -15.10 -8.55 3.81
CA TYR A 65 -14.37 -9.07 2.65
C TYR A 65 -13.46 -8.01 2.03
N ILE A 66 -13.97 -6.81 1.78
CA ILE A 66 -13.22 -5.68 1.23
C ILE A 66 -12.08 -5.28 2.17
N SER A 67 -12.33 -5.23 3.49
CA SER A 67 -11.30 -4.97 4.51
C SER A 67 -10.21 -6.04 4.52
N LEU A 68 -10.57 -7.31 4.31
CA LEU A 68 -9.65 -8.45 4.24
C LEU A 68 -8.80 -8.40 2.97
N LEU A 69 -9.38 -8.02 1.82
CA LEU A 69 -8.63 -7.78 0.58
C LEU A 69 -7.64 -6.63 0.73
N HIS A 70 -8.06 -5.50 1.33
CA HIS A 70 -7.19 -4.37 1.65
C HIS A 70 -5.98 -4.84 2.46
N ALA A 71 -6.22 -5.54 3.57
CA ALA A 71 -5.15 -6.05 4.43
C ALA A 71 -4.19 -7.00 3.70
N LEU A 72 -4.71 -7.88 2.82
CA LEU A 72 -3.90 -8.82 2.04
C LEU A 72 -3.04 -8.16 0.96
N VAL A 73 -3.50 -7.07 0.35
CA VAL A 73 -2.75 -6.33 -0.68
C VAL A 73 -1.73 -5.38 -0.03
N GLU A 74 -2.07 -4.75 1.10
CA GLU A 74 -1.20 -3.85 1.88
C GLU A 74 0.03 -4.59 2.49
N LEU A 75 -0.06 -5.91 2.73
CA LEU A 75 1.09 -6.75 3.12
C LEU A 75 2.21 -6.79 2.06
N GLY A 76 1.95 -6.39 0.81
CA GLY A 76 2.92 -6.51 -0.27
C GLY A 76 3.16 -7.96 -0.72
N SER A 77 4.13 -8.15 -1.62
CA SER A 77 4.30 -9.43 -2.34
C SER A 77 4.89 -10.57 -1.51
N GLU A 78 5.68 -10.27 -0.48
CA GLU A 78 6.36 -11.27 0.33
C GLU A 78 5.41 -11.85 1.40
N ASP A 79 5.00 -11.03 2.36
CA ASP A 79 4.05 -11.42 3.41
C ASP A 79 2.69 -11.85 2.83
N GLY A 80 2.23 -11.21 1.76
CA GLY A 80 1.02 -11.59 1.05
C GLY A 80 1.12 -12.97 0.40
N ALA A 81 2.25 -13.30 -0.25
CA ALA A 81 2.50 -14.63 -0.78
C ALA A 81 2.65 -15.68 0.33
N ALA A 82 3.23 -15.33 1.48
CA ALA A 82 3.29 -16.22 2.64
C ALA A 82 1.89 -16.50 3.23
N ALA A 83 0.98 -15.51 3.22
CA ALA A 83 -0.36 -15.63 3.80
C ALA A 83 -1.37 -16.41 2.95
N VAL A 84 -1.30 -16.35 1.61
CA VAL A 84 -2.28 -17.01 0.70
C VAL A 84 -1.67 -17.83 -0.44
N GLY A 85 -0.34 -17.84 -0.59
CA GLY A 85 0.36 -18.42 -1.73
C GLY A 85 0.56 -17.39 -2.86
N ALA A 86 1.74 -17.39 -3.50
CA ALA A 86 2.15 -16.37 -4.47
C ALA A 86 1.16 -16.17 -5.63
N VAL A 87 0.70 -17.25 -6.27
CA VAL A 87 -0.24 -17.19 -7.41
C VAL A 87 -1.58 -16.60 -6.99
N LYS A 88 -2.10 -16.99 -5.81
CA LYS A 88 -3.36 -16.48 -5.27
C LYS A 88 -3.23 -15.01 -4.88
N TRP A 89 -2.12 -14.61 -4.26
CA TRP A 89 -1.85 -13.21 -3.94
C TRP A 89 -1.76 -12.35 -5.21
N GLN A 90 -1.03 -12.78 -6.24
CA GLN A 90 -0.92 -12.05 -7.51
C GLN A 90 -2.29 -11.87 -8.18
N SER A 91 -3.12 -12.92 -8.19
CA SER A 91 -4.48 -12.86 -8.72
C SER A 91 -5.36 -11.85 -7.94
N LEU A 92 -5.34 -11.90 -6.60
CA LEU A 92 -6.09 -10.96 -5.74
C LEU A 92 -5.59 -9.52 -5.91
N ALA A 93 -4.28 -9.30 -5.91
CA ALA A 93 -3.69 -7.98 -6.12
C ALA A 93 -4.04 -7.41 -7.50
N SER A 94 -4.02 -8.23 -8.56
CA SER A 94 -4.48 -7.83 -9.90
C SER A 94 -5.98 -7.47 -9.93
N HIS A 95 -6.82 -8.29 -9.29
CA HIS A 95 -8.27 -8.09 -9.21
C HIS A 95 -8.65 -6.79 -8.46
N VAL A 96 -7.90 -6.46 -7.40
CA VAL A 96 -8.06 -5.20 -6.66
C VAL A 96 -7.52 -4.00 -7.45
N ARG A 97 -6.30 -4.08 -8.00
CA ARG A 97 -5.65 -2.98 -8.75
C ARG A 97 -6.34 -2.63 -10.07
N SER A 98 -7.10 -3.55 -10.64
CA SER A 98 -7.94 -3.31 -11.83
C SER A 98 -9.32 -2.74 -11.50
N GLY A 99 -9.73 -2.72 -10.22
CA GLY A 99 -11.07 -2.34 -9.80
C GLY A 99 -12.15 -3.42 -10.03
N ALA A 100 -11.78 -4.60 -10.55
CA ALA A 100 -12.71 -5.68 -10.86
C ALA A 100 -13.47 -6.21 -9.62
N VAL A 101 -12.91 -6.02 -8.42
CA VAL A 101 -13.57 -6.28 -7.13
C VAL A 101 -14.92 -5.57 -6.99
N TRP A 102 -15.11 -4.39 -7.60
CA TRP A 102 -16.40 -3.71 -7.58
C TRP A 102 -17.49 -4.55 -8.29
N ASN A 103 -17.15 -5.11 -9.45
CA ASN A 103 -18.05 -5.98 -10.22
C ASN A 103 -18.37 -7.26 -9.42
N GLU A 104 -17.35 -7.88 -8.79
CA GLU A 104 -17.56 -9.07 -7.95
C GLU A 104 -18.61 -8.82 -6.85
N VAL A 105 -18.50 -7.69 -6.14
CA VAL A 105 -19.43 -7.31 -5.08
C VAL A 105 -20.84 -7.02 -5.64
N VAL A 106 -20.94 -6.29 -6.75
CA VAL A 106 -22.24 -5.94 -7.38
C VAL A 106 -22.96 -7.19 -7.90
N GLU A 107 -22.26 -8.06 -8.64
CA GLU A 107 -22.82 -9.30 -9.20
C GLU A 107 -23.19 -10.30 -8.10
N SER A 108 -22.23 -10.64 -7.23
CA SER A 108 -22.39 -11.70 -6.24
C SER A 108 -23.20 -11.27 -5.02
N GLY A 109 -23.12 -9.99 -4.63
CA GLY A 109 -23.80 -9.44 -3.46
C GLY A 109 -25.17 -8.83 -3.78
N TYR A 110 -25.27 -8.11 -4.89
CA TYR A 110 -26.38 -7.21 -5.20
C TYR A 110 -27.11 -7.56 -6.51
N ALA A 111 -26.87 -8.77 -7.05
CA ALA A 111 -27.54 -9.31 -8.24
C ALA A 111 -27.39 -8.42 -9.49
N GLY A 112 -26.21 -7.83 -9.67
CA GLY A 112 -25.90 -6.94 -10.80
C GLY A 112 -26.39 -5.50 -10.64
N LYS A 113 -27.08 -5.18 -9.53
CA LYS A 113 -27.69 -3.86 -9.29
C LYS A 113 -26.76 -2.96 -8.49
N GLU A 114 -26.05 -2.10 -9.20
CA GLU A 114 -25.15 -1.12 -8.61
C GLU A 114 -25.90 -0.13 -7.69
N GLU A 115 -27.12 0.25 -8.05
CA GLU A 115 -28.01 1.11 -7.27
C GLU A 115 -28.45 0.51 -5.91
N ALA A 116 -28.33 -0.81 -5.77
CA ALA A 116 -28.71 -1.53 -4.55
C ALA A 116 -27.56 -1.65 -3.54
N VAL A 117 -26.34 -1.25 -3.89
CA VAL A 117 -25.16 -1.34 -3.02
C VAL A 117 -25.29 -0.39 -1.83
N ASP A 118 -25.02 -0.92 -0.64
CA ASP A 118 -25.14 -0.17 0.62
C ASP A 118 -24.02 0.88 0.77
N GLU A 119 -24.33 2.03 1.36
CA GLU A 119 -23.41 3.17 1.57
C GLU A 119 -22.09 2.73 2.25
N ASP A 120 -22.17 1.91 3.32
CA ASP A 120 -20.99 1.33 3.99
C ASP A 120 -20.11 0.48 3.05
N VAL A 121 -20.71 -0.23 2.09
CA VAL A 121 -19.95 -1.06 1.13
C VAL A 121 -19.27 -0.18 0.09
N VAL A 122 -19.95 0.86 -0.40
CA VAL A 122 -19.36 1.87 -1.32
C VAL A 122 -18.16 2.54 -0.68
N ILE A 123 -18.27 3.03 0.57
CA ILE A 123 -17.16 3.64 1.31
C ILE A 123 -15.94 2.71 1.35
N ASN A 124 -16.14 1.42 1.65
CA ASN A 124 -15.06 0.45 1.75
C ASN A 124 -14.46 0.12 0.37
N LEU A 125 -15.28 -0.03 -0.67
CA LEU A 125 -14.81 -0.21 -2.05
C LEU A 125 -13.98 0.98 -2.51
N THR A 126 -14.50 2.20 -2.42
CA THR A 126 -13.78 3.42 -2.79
C THR A 126 -12.48 3.58 -2.02
N THR A 127 -12.45 3.26 -0.72
CA THR A 127 -11.22 3.27 0.09
C THR A 127 -10.19 2.23 -0.38
N LEU A 128 -10.63 1.01 -0.72
CA LEU A 128 -9.77 -0.04 -1.28
C LEU A 128 -9.19 0.37 -2.64
N LEU A 129 -10.01 0.97 -3.51
CA LEU A 129 -9.58 1.41 -4.84
C LEU A 129 -8.65 2.62 -4.76
N LEU A 130 -8.90 3.58 -3.87
CA LEU A 130 -7.99 4.70 -3.58
C LEU A 130 -6.62 4.22 -3.08
N ALA A 131 -6.57 3.16 -2.27
CA ALA A 131 -5.32 2.65 -1.71
C ALA A 131 -4.43 1.90 -2.72
N HIS A 132 -5.01 1.33 -3.78
CA HIS A 132 -4.32 0.34 -4.62
C HIS A 132 -4.42 0.55 -6.14
N MET A 133 -5.36 1.35 -6.66
CA MET A 133 -5.40 1.67 -8.09
C MET A 133 -4.51 2.87 -8.41
N SER A 134 -3.72 2.79 -9.49
CA SER A 134 -2.90 3.91 -10.00
C SER A 134 -3.70 4.96 -10.78
N ASN A 135 -4.98 4.70 -11.06
CA ASN A 135 -5.88 5.59 -11.80
C ASN A 135 -7.28 5.48 -11.20
N GLN A 136 -7.88 6.60 -10.81
CA GLN A 136 -9.16 6.63 -10.09
C GLN A 136 -10.38 6.87 -11.01
N ARG A 137 -10.22 6.98 -12.34
CA ARG A 137 -11.35 7.13 -13.29
C ARG A 137 -12.40 6.01 -13.19
N THR A 138 -11.98 4.77 -12.91
CA THR A 138 -12.92 3.67 -12.67
C THR A 138 -13.72 3.90 -11.38
N ASN A 139 -13.07 4.34 -10.31
CA ASN A 139 -13.69 4.63 -9.00
C ASN A 139 -14.66 5.81 -9.10
N GLN A 140 -14.26 6.88 -9.78
CA GLN A 140 -15.09 8.03 -10.15
C GLN A 140 -16.37 7.59 -10.88
N ARG A 141 -16.24 6.92 -12.02
CA ARG A 141 -17.39 6.51 -12.85
C ARG A 141 -18.38 5.60 -12.10
N ARG A 142 -17.86 4.73 -11.23
CA ARG A 142 -18.67 3.87 -10.34
C ARG A 142 -19.40 4.67 -9.27
N LEU A 143 -18.73 5.64 -8.64
CA LEU A 143 -19.35 6.56 -7.68
C LEU A 143 -20.42 7.44 -8.32
N GLU A 144 -20.16 8.03 -9.49
CA GLU A 144 -21.14 8.78 -10.28
C GLU A 144 -22.38 7.93 -10.61
N THR A 145 -22.16 6.71 -11.11
CA THR A 145 -23.24 5.77 -11.48
C THR A 145 -24.08 5.38 -10.26
N TRP A 146 -23.43 5.11 -9.12
CA TRP A 146 -24.11 4.84 -7.86
C TRP A 146 -24.88 6.06 -7.34
N TRP A 147 -24.27 7.26 -7.36
CA TRP A 147 -24.82 8.48 -6.79
C TRP A 147 -26.06 8.97 -7.53
N VAL A 148 -26.04 8.94 -8.87
CA VAL A 148 -27.21 9.25 -9.72
C VAL A 148 -28.40 8.34 -9.39
N ALA A 149 -28.16 7.11 -8.92
CA ALA A 149 -29.23 6.19 -8.54
C ALA A 149 -29.75 6.37 -7.09
N GLN A 150 -29.17 7.28 -6.28
CA GLN A 150 -29.59 7.55 -4.89
C GLN A 150 -30.43 8.83 -4.72
N GLU A 151 -31.33 9.11 -5.66
CA GLU A 151 -32.33 10.20 -5.60
C GLU A 151 -33.45 9.94 -4.55
N ARG A 152 -33.09 9.60 -3.31
CA ARG A 152 -34.03 9.49 -2.18
C ARG A 152 -33.89 10.69 -1.23
N PRO A 153 -34.94 11.51 -1.04
CA PRO A 153 -34.87 12.71 -0.20
C PRO A 153 -34.55 12.45 1.28
N GLU A 154 -35.01 11.32 1.85
CA GLU A 154 -34.90 11.09 3.30
C GLU A 154 -33.50 10.67 3.80
N SER A 155 -32.52 10.44 2.91
CA SER A 155 -31.15 10.03 3.29
C SER A 155 -30.06 11.07 2.99
N ILE A 156 -30.43 12.31 2.61
CA ILE A 156 -29.48 13.35 2.19
C ILE A 156 -28.38 13.61 3.24
N HIS A 157 -28.73 13.66 4.52
CA HIS A 157 -27.78 13.90 5.62
C HIS A 157 -27.28 12.61 6.30
N SER A 158 -27.26 11.47 5.58
CA SER A 158 -26.57 10.26 6.08
C SER A 158 -25.09 10.56 6.31
N ALA A 159 -24.56 10.23 7.50
CA ALA A 159 -23.14 10.33 7.79
C ALA A 159 -22.27 9.48 6.84
N ALA A 160 -22.83 8.41 6.26
CA ALA A 160 -22.17 7.63 5.23
C ALA A 160 -22.24 8.33 3.85
N ARG A 161 -23.34 9.01 3.50
CA ARG A 161 -23.42 9.84 2.28
C ARG A 161 -22.43 11.01 2.32
N LEU A 162 -22.31 11.70 3.46
CA LEU A 162 -21.27 12.71 3.69
C LEU A 162 -19.85 12.12 3.53
N LYS A 163 -19.61 10.90 4.01
CA LYS A 163 -18.31 10.24 3.83
C LYS A 163 -18.03 9.85 2.37
N ILE A 164 -19.05 9.47 1.61
CA ILE A 164 -18.90 9.21 0.16
C ILE A 164 -18.59 10.52 -0.58
N LEU A 165 -19.26 11.62 -0.22
CA LEU A 165 -18.99 12.97 -0.73
C LEU A 165 -17.54 13.39 -0.45
N GLU A 166 -17.07 13.22 0.79
CA GLU A 166 -15.68 13.46 1.21
C GLU A 166 -14.68 12.64 0.39
N LEU A 167 -14.91 11.32 0.26
CA LEU A 167 -14.05 10.44 -0.54
C LEU A 167 -14.02 10.83 -2.02
N TYR A 168 -15.16 11.25 -2.58
CA TYR A 168 -15.25 11.65 -3.98
C TYR A 168 -14.54 12.98 -4.24
N ALA A 169 -14.92 14.02 -3.50
CA ALA A 169 -14.48 15.39 -3.72
C ALA A 169 -13.04 15.66 -3.23
N LEU A 170 -12.61 15.09 -2.10
CA LEU A 170 -11.31 15.38 -1.49
C LEU A 170 -10.23 14.35 -1.83
N HIS A 171 -10.57 13.21 -2.43
CA HIS A 171 -9.60 12.16 -2.75
C HIS A 171 -9.70 11.63 -4.19
N VAL A 172 -10.87 11.21 -4.69
CA VAL A 172 -11.00 10.64 -6.04
C VAL A 172 -10.69 11.67 -7.12
N LEU A 173 -11.40 12.80 -7.14
CA LEU A 173 -11.21 13.85 -8.16
C LEU A 173 -9.80 14.50 -8.10
N PRO A 174 -9.24 14.86 -6.93
CA PRO A 174 -7.85 15.30 -6.79
C PRO A 174 -6.82 14.31 -7.35
N THR A 175 -7.02 13.00 -7.15
CA THR A 175 -6.11 11.97 -7.68
C THR A 175 -6.15 11.87 -9.21
N ASN A 176 -7.27 12.24 -9.84
CA ASN A 176 -7.37 12.37 -11.30
C ASN A 176 -6.88 13.72 -11.83
N GLY A 177 -6.57 14.69 -10.95
CA GLY A 177 -6.21 16.07 -11.29
C GLY A 177 -7.40 16.99 -11.55
N GLU A 178 -8.63 16.55 -11.25
CA GLU A 178 -9.90 17.21 -11.61
C GLU A 178 -10.35 18.22 -10.53
N TRP A 179 -9.43 19.11 -10.13
CA TRP A 179 -9.60 20.06 -9.02
C TRP A 179 -10.76 21.05 -9.19
N SER A 180 -10.99 21.53 -10.42
CA SER A 180 -12.10 22.43 -10.73
C SER A 180 -13.45 21.72 -10.62
N GLU A 181 -13.51 20.44 -10.98
CA GLU A 181 -14.72 19.61 -10.86
C GLU A 181 -14.99 19.28 -9.39
N ALA A 182 -13.95 18.98 -8.61
CA ALA A 182 -14.07 18.80 -7.15
C ALA A 182 -14.66 20.04 -6.47
N LYS A 183 -14.16 21.24 -6.81
CA LYS A 183 -14.68 22.50 -6.27
C LYS A 183 -16.13 22.75 -6.71
N ALA A 184 -16.42 22.61 -8.01
CA ALA A 184 -17.78 22.80 -8.54
C ALA A 184 -18.78 21.81 -7.91
N PHE A 185 -18.37 20.56 -7.67
CA PHE A 185 -19.20 19.55 -7.01
C PHE A 185 -19.50 19.91 -5.54
N ILE A 186 -18.53 20.45 -4.80
CA ILE A 186 -18.74 20.96 -3.43
C ILE A 186 -19.69 22.18 -3.45
N ASP A 187 -19.51 23.10 -4.39
CA ASP A 187 -20.34 24.30 -4.54
C ASP A 187 -21.82 23.97 -4.81
N HIS A 188 -22.10 23.00 -5.69
CA HIS A 188 -23.47 22.64 -6.11
C HIS A 188 -24.09 21.47 -5.32
N SER A 189 -23.46 21.01 -4.24
CA SER A 189 -23.98 19.90 -3.43
C SER A 189 -25.05 20.37 -2.44
N ASP A 190 -26.31 19.97 -2.69
CA ASP A 190 -27.45 20.15 -1.79
C ASP A 190 -27.31 19.40 -0.44
N ALA A 191 -26.40 18.42 -0.35
CA ALA A 191 -26.19 17.64 0.86
C ALA A 191 -25.34 18.35 1.94
N LEU A 192 -24.70 19.47 1.58
CA LEU A 192 -23.84 20.27 2.46
C LEU A 192 -24.55 21.57 2.85
N ASP A 193 -24.54 21.90 4.14
CA ASP A 193 -24.79 23.27 4.58
C ASP A 193 -23.58 24.18 4.28
N GLU A 194 -23.72 25.49 4.50
CA GLU A 194 -22.67 26.46 4.15
C GLU A 194 -21.38 26.28 4.98
N GLU A 195 -21.50 25.89 6.24
CA GLU A 195 -20.34 25.64 7.11
C GLU A 195 -19.56 24.40 6.63
N GLN A 196 -20.27 23.32 6.31
CA GLN A 196 -19.68 22.12 5.72
C GLN A 196 -19.08 22.40 4.33
N ARG A 197 -19.75 23.20 3.49
CA ARG A 197 -19.26 23.57 2.15
C ARG A 197 -17.92 24.30 2.24
N GLU A 198 -17.80 25.31 3.11
CA GLU A 198 -16.54 26.03 3.32
C GLU A 198 -15.47 25.17 3.99
N ALA A 199 -15.83 24.30 4.95
CA ALA A 199 -14.90 23.33 5.54
C ALA A 199 -14.34 22.36 4.49
N PHE A 200 -15.17 21.89 3.56
CA PHE A 200 -14.74 21.02 2.45
C PHE A 200 -13.84 21.76 1.45
N LYS A 201 -14.10 23.03 1.13
CA LYS A 201 -13.21 23.85 0.29
C LYS A 201 -11.84 24.05 0.94
N LEU A 202 -11.81 24.37 2.23
CA LEU A 202 -10.57 24.52 2.99
C LEU A 202 -9.78 23.22 3.02
N ALA A 203 -10.46 22.08 3.24
CA ALA A 203 -9.84 20.77 3.19
C ALA A 203 -9.31 20.42 1.78
N LEU A 204 -10.01 20.81 0.71
CA LEU A 204 -9.57 20.59 -0.68
C LEU A 204 -8.28 21.36 -1.00
N GLU A 205 -8.19 22.64 -0.62
CA GLU A 205 -6.95 23.41 -0.81
C GLU A 205 -5.83 22.89 0.12
N GLN A 206 -6.12 22.44 1.35
CA GLN A 206 -5.11 21.78 2.19
C GLN A 206 -4.56 20.51 1.53
N VAL A 207 -5.41 19.64 0.98
CA VAL A 207 -4.98 18.44 0.23
C VAL A 207 -4.11 18.82 -0.97
N ARG A 208 -4.46 19.91 -1.67
CA ARG A 208 -3.68 20.45 -2.79
C ARG A 208 -2.30 20.93 -2.37
N GLU A 209 -2.21 21.70 -1.28
CA GLU A 209 -0.94 22.13 -0.71
C GLU A 209 -0.08 20.95 -0.26
N GLU A 210 -0.68 19.95 0.42
CA GLU A 210 0.02 18.74 0.86
C GLU A 210 0.56 17.91 -0.32
N MET A 211 -0.20 17.80 -1.42
CA MET A 211 0.27 17.15 -2.66
C MET A 211 1.43 17.92 -3.29
N LEU A 212 1.32 19.25 -3.46
CA LEU A 212 2.39 20.09 -4.02
C LEU A 212 3.67 20.04 -3.17
N LEU A 213 3.54 20.09 -1.84
CA LEU A 213 4.66 19.97 -0.90
C LEU A 213 5.29 18.57 -0.91
N THR A 214 4.55 17.54 -1.29
CA THR A 214 5.07 16.17 -1.43
C THR A 214 5.84 16.03 -2.74
N GLU A 215 5.26 16.50 -3.85
CA GLU A 215 5.92 16.51 -5.16
C GLU A 215 7.24 17.32 -5.12
N GLN A 216 7.26 18.48 -4.47
CA GLN A 216 8.49 19.28 -4.31
C GLN A 216 9.59 18.50 -3.56
N LYS A 217 9.25 17.77 -2.49
CA LYS A 217 10.22 16.96 -1.73
C LYS A 217 10.73 15.78 -2.56
N GLU A 218 9.87 15.12 -3.33
CA GLU A 218 10.27 14.03 -4.20
C GLU A 218 11.23 14.53 -5.29
N ARG A 219 10.93 15.66 -5.93
CA ARG A 219 11.83 16.32 -6.90
C ARG A 219 13.18 16.69 -6.27
N GLU A 220 13.20 17.22 -5.05
CA GLU A 220 14.45 17.53 -4.33
C GLU A 220 15.27 16.26 -4.02
N LEU A 221 14.61 15.18 -3.57
CA LEU A 221 15.25 13.90 -3.28
C LEU A 221 15.83 13.24 -4.54
N VAL A 222 15.15 13.33 -5.68
CA VAL A 222 15.66 12.85 -6.98
C VAL A 222 16.91 13.64 -7.37
N GLN A 223 16.85 14.99 -7.35
CA GLN A 223 18.01 15.82 -7.67
C GLN A 223 19.21 15.59 -6.74
N ARG A 224 18.98 15.31 -5.45
CA ARG A 224 20.06 14.94 -4.52
C ARG A 224 20.73 13.62 -4.93
N ARG A 225 19.94 12.59 -5.23
CA ARG A 225 20.45 11.28 -5.69
C ARG A 225 21.21 11.37 -7.02
N GLU A 226 20.72 12.17 -7.95
CA GLU A 226 21.40 12.39 -9.25
C GLU A 226 22.78 13.01 -9.04
N ARG A 227 22.88 14.09 -8.24
CA ARG A 227 24.17 14.73 -7.91
C ARG A 227 25.13 13.78 -7.17
N GLU A 228 24.61 12.92 -6.30
CA GLU A 228 25.41 11.90 -5.60
C GLU A 228 25.99 10.87 -6.60
N MET A 229 25.18 10.35 -7.52
CA MET A 229 25.64 9.43 -8.57
C MET A 229 26.63 10.09 -9.54
N GLU A 230 26.37 11.34 -9.96
CA GLU A 230 27.30 12.10 -10.82
C GLU A 230 28.67 12.29 -10.15
N ALA A 231 28.67 12.66 -8.86
CA ALA A 231 29.91 12.82 -8.10
C ALA A 231 30.65 11.48 -7.90
N GLU A 232 29.95 10.35 -7.76
CA GLU A 232 30.55 9.02 -7.72
C GLU A 232 31.17 8.63 -9.07
N LEU A 233 30.45 8.86 -10.18
CA LEU A 233 30.95 8.63 -11.54
C LEU A 233 32.19 9.48 -11.87
N GLN A 234 32.20 10.76 -11.45
CA GLN A 234 33.36 11.64 -11.61
C GLN A 234 34.59 11.10 -10.85
N LYS A 235 34.42 10.70 -9.59
CA LYS A 235 35.50 10.09 -8.78
C LYS A 235 35.99 8.78 -9.39
N ALA A 236 35.09 7.93 -9.88
CA ALA A 236 35.45 6.69 -10.57
C ALA A 236 36.26 6.96 -11.86
N ALA A 237 35.85 7.94 -12.66
CA ALA A 237 36.56 8.35 -13.87
C ALA A 237 37.95 8.96 -13.56
N GLU A 238 38.08 9.71 -12.46
CA GLU A 238 39.37 10.25 -12.00
C GLU A 238 40.31 9.13 -11.53
N MET A 239 39.82 8.19 -10.71
CA MET A 239 40.60 7.00 -10.29
C MET A 239 41.04 6.15 -11.49
N ALA A 240 40.18 5.98 -12.49
CA ALA A 240 40.51 5.27 -13.73
C ALA A 240 41.60 5.99 -14.56
N LYS A 241 41.61 7.33 -14.59
CA LYS A 241 42.68 8.12 -15.23
C LYS A 241 44.01 7.96 -14.49
N ILE A 242 44.00 7.94 -13.16
CA ILE A 242 45.21 7.77 -12.33
C ILE A 242 45.85 6.38 -12.54
N GLN A 243 45.04 5.35 -12.82
CA GLN A 243 45.49 3.98 -13.01
C GLN A 243 45.95 3.64 -14.45
N GLN A 244 45.88 4.56 -15.42
CA GLN A 244 46.45 4.34 -16.75
C GLN A 244 47.99 4.41 -16.73
N PRO A 245 48.72 3.35 -17.15
CA PRO A 245 50.17 3.41 -17.25
C PRO A 245 50.58 4.35 -18.40
N LYS A 246 51.43 5.35 -18.10
CA LYS A 246 52.06 6.17 -19.15
C LYS A 246 52.94 5.29 -20.04
N GLN A 247 52.46 4.93 -21.24
CA GLN A 247 53.33 4.38 -22.28
C GLN A 247 54.29 5.49 -22.78
N PRO A 248 55.60 5.23 -22.89
CA PRO A 248 56.56 6.23 -23.36
C PRO A 248 56.42 6.46 -24.87
N ALA A 249 56.40 7.74 -25.28
CA ALA A 249 56.32 8.13 -26.68
C ALA A 249 57.60 7.73 -27.46
N LYS A 250 57.42 7.17 -28.66
CA LYS A 250 58.52 6.79 -29.55
C LYS A 250 59.19 8.02 -30.16
N ARG A 251 60.54 8.04 -30.19
CA ARG A 251 61.34 8.88 -31.08
C ARG A 251 61.72 8.09 -32.36
N SER A 252 61.90 8.80 -33.46
CA SER A 252 62.36 8.30 -34.78
C SER A 252 63.86 8.64 -35.00
N PRO A 253 64.51 8.26 -36.12
CA PRO A 253 64.69 6.91 -36.70
C PRO A 253 66.19 6.57 -37.00
N LEU A 254 66.46 5.43 -37.69
CA LEU A 254 67.77 4.92 -38.19
C LEU A 254 68.73 4.34 -37.10
N GLN A 255 69.35 3.16 -37.23
CA GLN A 255 70.16 2.64 -38.36
C GLN A 255 70.29 1.08 -38.36
N LYS A 256 70.87 0.50 -39.43
CA LYS A 256 71.03 -0.96 -39.69
C LYS A 256 72.13 -1.65 -38.84
N LYS A 257 71.90 -2.89 -38.38
CA LYS A 257 72.56 -4.13 -38.90
C LYS A 257 72.10 -5.42 -38.17
N SER A 258 71.99 -6.49 -38.96
CA SER A 258 71.84 -7.92 -38.56
C SER A 258 73.25 -8.59 -38.54
N PRO A 259 73.48 -9.90 -38.20
CA PRO A 259 72.53 -11.03 -38.26
C PRO A 259 72.65 -12.20 -37.23
N GLN A 260 71.66 -13.12 -37.31
CA GLN A 260 71.69 -14.56 -36.95
C GLN A 260 71.86 -14.95 -35.46
N HIS A 261 71.34 -16.07 -34.93
CA HIS A 261 70.81 -17.33 -35.52
C HIS A 261 69.59 -17.89 -34.72
N GLN A 262 69.00 -19.00 -35.18
CA GLN A 262 67.84 -19.76 -34.60
C GLN A 262 68.18 -21.28 -34.65
N PRO A 263 67.38 -22.27 -34.13
CA PRO A 263 66.13 -22.22 -33.35
C PRO A 263 66.13 -23.12 -32.05
N PRO A 264 65.24 -24.12 -31.77
CA PRO A 264 64.38 -24.20 -30.55
C PRO A 264 64.64 -25.52 -29.73
N PRO A 265 63.74 -26.13 -28.88
CA PRO A 265 62.37 -25.81 -28.39
C PRO A 265 62.22 -26.02 -26.82
N GLU A 266 61.09 -26.29 -26.14
CA GLU A 266 59.64 -26.36 -26.49
C GLU A 266 58.67 -25.79 -25.41
N LYS A 267 58.26 -26.59 -24.39
CA LYS A 267 57.16 -26.34 -23.43
C LYS A 267 57.41 -27.02 -22.07
N GLN A 268 56.96 -26.44 -20.95
CA GLN A 268 55.84 -26.96 -20.10
C GLN A 268 55.75 -26.31 -18.69
N LYS A 269 54.57 -26.49 -18.08
CA LYS A 269 54.13 -26.09 -16.73
C LYS A 269 55.12 -26.45 -15.60
N SER A 270 55.20 -25.62 -14.56
CA SER A 270 54.73 -26.00 -13.20
C SER A 270 54.73 -24.79 -12.23
N ARG A 271 54.39 -25.04 -10.96
CA ARG A 271 53.82 -24.09 -10.00
C ARG A 271 54.82 -23.76 -8.87
N SER A 272 54.67 -22.58 -8.28
CA SER A 272 55.03 -22.19 -6.89
C SER A 272 56.45 -22.41 -6.37
N VAL A 273 57.17 -21.30 -6.11
CA VAL A 273 58.02 -21.07 -4.92
C VAL A 273 57.89 -19.59 -4.53
N ALA A 274 57.71 -19.27 -3.23
CA ALA A 274 57.74 -17.90 -2.70
C ALA A 274 59.17 -17.48 -2.31
N PRO A 275 59.50 -16.19 -2.13
CA PRO A 275 59.84 -15.72 -0.77
C PRO A 275 59.44 -14.20 -0.57
N PRO A 276 59.92 -13.41 0.42
CA PRO A 276 59.02 -13.09 1.53
C PRO A 276 59.00 -11.62 2.02
N SER A 277 58.08 -11.37 2.95
CA SER A 277 58.20 -10.49 4.13
C SER A 277 58.70 -9.04 4.00
N GLY A 278 57.85 -8.11 4.44
CA GLY A 278 58.29 -6.92 5.19
C GLY A 278 57.54 -5.64 4.85
N LEU A 279 56.56 -5.26 5.69
CA LEU A 279 56.16 -3.86 6.02
C LEU A 279 54.87 -3.77 6.85
N SER A 280 53.99 -4.79 6.84
CA SER A 280 52.65 -4.72 7.44
C SER A 280 52.59 -4.86 8.97
N THR A 281 53.66 -5.30 9.65
CA THR A 281 53.65 -5.67 11.08
C THR A 281 53.70 -4.49 12.08
N ARG A 282 53.45 -3.24 11.65
CA ARG A 282 53.56 -2.05 12.53
C ARG A 282 52.36 -1.08 12.54
N LEU A 283 51.27 -1.39 11.83
CA LEU A 283 50.03 -0.59 11.90
C LEU A 283 48.89 -1.24 12.73
N SER A 284 48.99 -2.52 13.06
CA SER A 284 47.97 -3.28 13.79
C SER A 284 47.93 -3.03 15.31
N VAL A 285 48.84 -2.20 15.86
CA VAL A 285 48.94 -1.92 17.30
C VAL A 285 48.29 -0.58 17.70
N LEU A 286 48.04 0.33 16.75
CA LEU A 286 47.43 1.64 17.02
C LEU A 286 45.91 1.72 16.74
N LEU A 287 45.29 0.65 16.23
CA LEU A 287 43.85 0.62 15.92
C LEU A 287 43.00 -0.05 17.00
N LYS A 288 43.40 0.05 18.28
CA LYS A 288 42.76 -0.68 19.39
C LYS A 288 42.34 0.17 20.60
N GLU A 289 42.35 1.50 20.49
CA GLU A 289 42.12 2.38 21.65
C GLU A 289 41.07 3.50 21.48
N VAL A 290 40.20 3.43 20.45
CA VAL A 290 39.01 4.31 20.36
C VAL A 290 37.76 3.55 19.94
N LEU A 291 37.32 2.59 20.77
CA LEU A 291 35.94 2.07 20.78
C LEU A 291 35.55 1.64 22.20
N PRO A 292 34.82 2.47 22.97
CA PRO A 292 34.11 1.97 24.14
C PRO A 292 32.91 1.12 23.69
N ALA A 293 32.85 -0.13 24.18
CA ALA A 293 31.76 -1.03 23.89
C ALA A 293 30.51 -0.68 24.72
N SER A 294 29.41 -0.31 24.05
CA SER A 294 28.04 -0.41 24.58
C SER A 294 27.01 -0.39 23.45
N LEU A 295 26.82 -1.55 22.79
CA LEU A 295 26.05 -1.69 21.55
C LEU A 295 24.58 -2.16 21.74
N SER A 296 24.02 -2.03 22.94
CA SER A 296 22.59 -2.21 23.20
C SER A 296 21.81 -0.90 23.04
N SER A 297 22.28 0.19 23.67
CA SER A 297 21.54 1.47 23.75
C SER A 297 21.45 2.21 22.42
N THR A 298 22.49 2.17 21.58
CA THR A 298 22.50 2.90 20.29
C THR A 298 21.57 2.27 19.26
N ARG A 299 21.41 0.95 19.26
CA ARG A 299 20.43 0.26 18.39
C ARG A 299 19.00 0.59 18.80
N LEU A 300 18.71 0.64 20.10
CA LEU A 300 17.42 1.10 20.60
C LEU A 300 17.19 2.58 20.30
N ALA A 301 18.20 3.45 20.44
CA ALA A 301 18.09 4.85 20.07
C ALA A 301 17.82 5.06 18.56
N VAL A 302 18.53 4.36 17.67
CA VAL A 302 18.28 4.40 16.22
C VAL A 302 16.90 3.82 15.88
N PHE A 303 16.47 2.75 16.55
CA PHE A 303 15.12 2.20 16.37
C PHE A 303 14.04 3.17 16.86
N VAL A 304 14.21 3.82 18.02
CA VAL A 304 13.28 4.83 18.55
C VAL A 304 13.27 6.08 17.68
N ILE A 305 14.41 6.56 17.18
CA ILE A 305 14.49 7.68 16.24
C ILE A 305 13.84 7.30 14.90
N ALA A 306 14.11 6.12 14.36
CA ALA A 306 13.45 5.62 13.15
C ALA A 306 11.92 5.48 13.34
N LEU A 307 11.48 4.97 14.49
CA LEU A 307 10.07 4.85 14.87
C LEU A 307 9.41 6.23 15.03
N LEU A 308 10.09 7.19 15.66
CA LEU A 308 9.62 8.57 15.78
C LEU A 308 9.57 9.28 14.43
N CYS A 309 10.54 9.04 13.52
CA CYS A 309 10.49 9.52 12.15
C CYS A 309 9.38 8.86 11.32
N LEU A 310 9.11 7.56 11.54
CA LEU A 310 7.98 6.85 10.91
C LEU A 310 6.64 7.42 11.39
N LEU A 311 6.51 7.62 12.71
CA LEU A 311 5.36 8.25 13.36
C LEU A 311 5.29 9.77 13.13
N ALA A 312 6.33 10.41 12.57
CA ALA A 312 6.34 11.81 12.16
C ALA A 312 5.88 12.01 10.71
N ARG A 313 5.77 10.95 9.89
CA ARG A 313 5.10 11.02 8.59
C ARG A 313 3.64 11.41 8.81
N ARG A 314 3.24 12.56 8.23
CA ARG A 314 1.90 13.13 8.40
C ARG A 314 0.82 12.20 7.83
N ASP A 315 1.12 11.47 6.75
CA ASP A 315 0.26 10.45 6.14
C ASP A 315 -0.07 9.32 7.11
N LEU A 316 0.93 8.86 7.86
CA LEU A 316 0.73 7.85 8.90
C LEU A 316 -0.07 8.41 10.07
N ARG A 317 0.06 9.70 10.42
CA ARG A 317 -0.80 10.33 11.43
C ARG A 317 -2.24 10.49 10.95
N PHE A 318 -2.47 10.78 9.67
CA PHE A 318 -3.81 10.87 9.09
C PHE A 318 -4.46 9.48 9.00
N ARG A 319 -3.74 8.48 8.49
CA ARG A 319 -4.19 7.07 8.47
C ARG A 319 -4.37 6.48 9.87
N LEU A 320 -3.48 6.79 10.82
CA LEU A 320 -3.63 6.37 12.23
C LEU A 320 -4.77 7.12 12.92
N ARG A 321 -4.99 8.42 12.68
CA ARG A 321 -6.15 9.13 13.23
C ARG A 321 -7.45 8.60 12.65
N ALA A 322 -7.54 8.40 11.33
CA ALA A 322 -8.70 7.78 10.70
C ALA A 322 -8.95 6.34 11.20
N ALA A 323 -7.90 5.54 11.37
CA ALA A 323 -7.99 4.18 11.92
C ALA A 323 -8.32 4.18 13.43
N LEU A 324 -7.78 5.11 14.21
CA LEU A 324 -8.06 5.28 15.63
C LEU A 324 -9.46 5.83 15.86
N GLU A 325 -9.97 6.74 15.03
CA GLU A 325 -11.36 7.20 15.08
C GLU A 325 -12.33 6.11 14.62
N ALA A 326 -12.00 5.36 13.56
CA ALA A 326 -12.79 4.20 13.16
C ALA A 326 -12.78 3.10 14.24
N ALA A 327 -11.67 2.92 14.96
CA ALA A 327 -11.59 2.04 16.13
C ALA A 327 -12.34 2.60 17.35
N TRP A 328 -12.28 3.91 17.60
CA TRP A 328 -12.90 4.60 18.72
C TRP A 328 -14.42 4.65 18.57
N LEU A 329 -14.95 4.93 17.36
CA LEU A 329 -16.37 4.78 17.04
C LEU A 329 -16.83 3.33 17.19
N LYS A 330 -16.01 2.34 16.78
CA LYS A 330 -16.33 0.92 17.00
C LYS A 330 -16.37 0.60 18.50
N VAL A 331 -15.34 0.93 19.28
CA VAL A 331 -15.28 0.71 20.73
C VAL A 331 -16.44 1.42 21.46
N ARG A 332 -16.75 2.68 21.12
CA ARG A 332 -17.88 3.42 21.71
C ARG A 332 -19.23 2.81 21.35
N ARG A 333 -19.41 2.26 20.13
CA ARG A 333 -20.62 1.52 19.73
C ARG A 333 -20.71 0.15 20.45
N THR A 334 -19.60 -0.52 20.74
CA THR A 334 -19.60 -1.78 21.51
C THR A 334 -19.85 -1.53 23.01
N ALA A 335 -19.23 -0.50 23.59
CA ALA A 335 -19.45 -0.11 24.99
C ALA A 335 -20.90 0.33 25.24
N GLY A 336 -21.51 1.07 24.31
CA GLY A 336 -22.92 1.44 24.37
C GLY A 336 -23.92 0.28 24.17
N MET A 337 -23.46 -0.90 23.74
CA MET A 337 -24.24 -2.14 23.82
C MET A 337 -24.02 -2.87 25.16
N ALA A 338 -22.81 -2.83 25.72
CA ALA A 338 -22.52 -3.47 27.01
C ALA A 338 -23.35 -2.86 28.17
N THR A 339 -23.49 -1.54 28.22
CA THR A 339 -24.31 -0.85 29.25
C THR A 339 -25.82 -0.99 29.05
N LYS A 340 -26.28 -1.39 27.85
CA LYS A 340 -27.70 -1.64 27.56
C LYS A 340 -28.16 -3.07 27.80
N VAL A 341 -27.28 -3.92 28.35
CA VAL A 341 -27.59 -5.31 28.75
C VAL A 341 -27.52 -5.49 30.28
N THR A 342 -27.18 -4.44 31.04
CA THR A 342 -27.07 -4.46 32.52
C THR A 342 -28.31 -3.89 33.24
N TYR A 343 -29.48 -3.90 32.58
CA TYR A 343 -30.77 -3.55 33.19
C TYR A 343 -31.87 -4.52 32.71
N ILE A 344 -31.69 -5.80 33.06
CA ILE A 344 -32.75 -6.81 33.26
C ILE A 344 -32.35 -7.57 34.53
#